data_AF-A0A1B6LAP9-F1
#
_entry.id   AF-A0A1B6LAP9-F1
#
_cell.length_a   1.000
_cell.length_b   1.000
_cell.length_c   1.000
_cell.angle_alpha   90.00
_cell.angle_beta   90.00
_cell.angle_gamma   90.00
#
_symmetry.space_group_name_H-M   'P 1'
#
loop_
_entity.id
_entity.type
_entity.pdbx_description
1 polymer ?
#
loop_
_entity_poly.entity_id
_entity_poly.type
_entity_poly.pdbx_seq_one_letter_code
_entity_poly.pdbx_strand_id
1 'polypeptide(L)'
;FGWVGWRNDTSGHLGQPVEIIFEFDHVRNFSAMYLYTNNLYSKDIQVFSHAKVYFSVGGRHFTGEPVHFSYMPDLVMEHARNVTVKLHQRLGRFIKLQLYF
;
A
#
# COMPACT_ATOMS: atom_id res chain seq x y z
N PHE A 1 4.19 -18.94 -10.39
CA PHE A 1 4.73 -17.84 -9.56
C PHE A 1 3.91 -16.60 -9.86
N GLY A 2 3.27 -15.96 -8.86
CA GLY A 2 2.32 -14.88 -9.12
C GLY A 2 2.21 -13.83 -7.99
N TRP A 3 3.19 -13.79 -7.09
CA TRP A 3 3.21 -12.88 -5.94
C TRP A 3 4.58 -12.22 -5.81
N VAL A 4 4.57 -10.95 -5.42
CA VAL A 4 5.75 -10.20 -4.97
C VAL A 4 5.58 -9.99 -3.47
N GLY A 5 6.60 -10.32 -2.68
CA GLY A 5 6.51 -10.31 -1.23
C GLY A 5 7.75 -9.74 -0.57
N TRP A 6 7.57 -9.25 0.65
CA TRP A 6 8.60 -8.70 1.52
C TRP A 6 8.54 -9.42 2.86
N ARG A 7 9.69 -9.54 3.54
CA ARG A 7 9.75 -10.09 4.89
C ARG A 7 10.01 -8.98 5.91
N ASN A 8 9.22 -8.97 6.98
CA ASN A 8 9.31 -7.97 8.04
C ASN A 8 10.54 -8.18 8.97
N ASP A 9 11.20 -9.33 8.90
CA ASP A 9 12.39 -9.67 9.68
C ASP A 9 13.72 -9.30 9.00
N THR A 10 13.66 -8.56 7.89
CA THR A 10 14.87 -8.08 7.20
C THR A 10 15.60 -7.06 8.08
N SER A 11 16.86 -7.35 8.45
CA SER A 11 17.67 -6.47 9.30
C SER A 11 17.75 -5.04 8.74
N GLY A 12 17.45 -4.03 9.58
CA GLY A 12 17.39 -2.62 9.17
C GLY A 12 16.02 -2.12 8.72
N HIS A 13 15.04 -3.01 8.52
CA HIS A 13 13.67 -2.66 8.10
C HIS A 13 12.61 -2.90 9.18
N LEU A 14 13.03 -3.26 10.41
CA LEU A 14 12.10 -3.54 11.50
C LEU A 14 11.22 -2.31 11.80
N GLY A 15 9.90 -2.46 11.60
CA GLY A 15 8.94 -1.37 11.78
C GLY A 15 8.92 -0.31 10.66
N GLN A 16 9.72 -0.47 9.61
CA GLN A 16 9.66 0.38 8.42
C GLN A 16 8.59 -0.14 7.45
N PRO A 17 7.82 0.73 6.79
CA PRO A 17 6.88 0.30 5.78
C PRO A 17 7.60 -0.19 4.53
N VAL A 18 6.93 -1.05 3.77
CA VAL A 18 7.25 -1.24 2.35
C VAL A 18 6.79 0.02 1.61
N GLU A 19 7.75 0.76 1.04
CA GLU A 19 7.47 1.96 0.25
C GLU A 19 7.56 1.67 -1.25
N ILE A 20 6.51 2.04 -1.99
CA ILE A 20 6.44 1.90 -3.45
C ILE A 20 6.02 3.26 -4.04
N ILE A 21 6.79 3.75 -5.01
CA ILE A 21 6.46 4.97 -5.74
C ILE A 21 6.00 4.59 -7.15
N PHE A 22 4.78 4.99 -7.48
CA PHE A 22 4.22 4.90 -8.82
C PHE A 22 4.35 6.27 -9.50
N GLU A 23 4.96 6.30 -10.68
CA GLU A 23 4.97 7.47 -11.57
C GLU A 23 3.97 7.27 -12.70
N PHE A 24 3.22 8.32 -13.00
CA PHE A 24 2.31 8.38 -14.15
C PHE A 24 2.86 9.37 -15.18
N ASP A 25 2.47 9.20 -16.44
CA ASP A 25 2.81 10.05 -17.58
C ASP A 25 2.41 11.52 -17.39
N HIS A 26 1.24 11.75 -16.81
CA HIS A 26 0.63 13.05 -16.61
C HIS A 26 0.00 13.18 -15.22
N VAL A 27 -0.37 14.40 -14.84
CA VAL A 27 -1.18 14.64 -13.64
C VAL A 27 -2.57 14.05 -13.86
N ARG A 28 -3.01 13.22 -12.93
CA ARG A 28 -4.29 12.51 -12.96
C ARG A 28 -5.08 12.80 -11.68
N ASN A 29 -6.40 12.62 -11.77
CA ASN A 29 -7.29 12.58 -10.63
C ASN A 29 -7.50 11.11 -10.20
N PHE A 30 -7.11 10.78 -8.97
CA PHE A 30 -7.18 9.42 -8.46
C PHE A 30 -8.40 9.20 -7.57
N SER A 31 -9.27 8.27 -7.99
CA SER A 31 -10.49 7.90 -7.27
C SER A 31 -10.26 6.80 -6.23
N ALA A 32 -9.56 5.74 -6.61
CA ALA A 32 -9.28 4.57 -5.76
C ALA A 32 -7.99 3.85 -6.19
N MET A 33 -7.42 3.09 -5.26
CA MET A 33 -6.35 2.13 -5.48
C MET A 33 -6.86 0.74 -5.09
N TYR A 34 -6.57 -0.26 -5.92
CA TYR A 34 -6.95 -1.65 -5.70
C TYR A 34 -5.67 -2.49 -5.53
N LEU A 35 -5.54 -3.11 -4.37
CA LEU A 35 -4.39 -3.94 -3.99
C LEU A 35 -4.88 -5.39 -3.83
N TYR A 36 -4.43 -6.27 -4.71
CA TYR A 36 -4.66 -7.70 -4.56
C TYR A 36 -3.56 -8.29 -3.68
N THR A 37 -3.92 -8.71 -2.46
CA THR A 37 -2.98 -9.14 -1.42
C THR A 37 -3.23 -10.60 -1.05
N ASN A 38 -2.18 -11.32 -0.66
CA ASN A 38 -2.29 -12.69 -0.19
C ASN A 38 -2.50 -12.71 1.33
N ASN A 39 -3.29 -13.66 1.81
CA ASN A 39 -3.54 -13.89 3.23
C ASN A 39 -3.37 -15.39 3.53
N LEU A 40 -2.15 -15.91 3.46
CA LEU A 40 -1.85 -17.29 3.82
C LEU A 40 -1.21 -17.29 5.22
N TYR A 41 -2.02 -16.95 6.23
CA TYR A 41 -1.53 -16.61 7.56
C TYR A 41 -0.85 -17.80 8.27
N SER A 42 -1.24 -19.06 7.97
CA SER A 42 -0.57 -20.26 8.49
C SER A 42 0.89 -20.40 8.04
N LYS A 43 1.30 -19.63 7.02
CA LYS A 43 2.67 -19.56 6.52
C LYS A 43 3.29 -18.17 6.72
N ASP A 44 2.80 -17.42 7.70
CA ASP A 44 3.29 -16.09 8.05
C ASP A 44 3.14 -15.05 6.92
N ILE A 45 2.18 -15.26 6.01
CA ILE A 45 1.82 -14.30 4.96
C ILE A 45 0.50 -13.64 5.33
N GLN A 46 0.54 -12.33 5.57
CA GLN A 46 -0.64 -11.58 5.98
C GLN A 46 -0.83 -10.33 5.12
N VAL A 47 -2.07 -9.88 5.03
CA VAL A 47 -2.40 -8.56 4.48
C VAL A 47 -1.81 -7.49 5.39
N PHE A 48 -1.31 -6.39 4.82
CA PHE A 48 -0.84 -5.23 5.57
C PHE A 48 -1.89 -4.72 6.57
N SER A 49 -1.47 -4.22 7.74
CA SER A 49 -2.35 -3.71 8.79
C SER A 49 -2.88 -2.30 8.47
N HIS A 50 -2.06 -1.46 7.84
CA HIS A 50 -2.50 -0.16 7.35
C HIS A 50 -1.64 0.33 6.19
N ALA A 51 -2.20 1.25 5.41
CA ALA A 51 -1.57 1.89 4.29
C ALA A 51 -1.65 3.42 4.42
N LYS A 52 -0.59 4.09 3.97
CA LYS A 52 -0.59 5.53 3.74
C LYS A 52 -0.33 5.80 2.27
N VAL A 53 -1.16 6.65 1.66
CA VAL A 53 -1.04 7.04 0.26
C VAL A 53 -0.80 8.53 0.17
N TYR A 54 0.40 8.89 -0.28
CA TYR A 54 0.81 10.27 -0.52
C TYR A 54 0.76 10.60 -2.01
N PHE A 55 0.53 11.88 -2.31
CA PHE A 55 0.39 12.39 -3.67
C PHE A 55 1.47 13.44 -3.91
N SER A 56 1.99 13.49 -5.13
CA SER A 56 2.88 14.56 -5.58
C SER A 56 2.68 14.85 -7.06
N VAL A 57 2.86 16.11 -7.46
CA VAL A 57 2.91 16.49 -8.88
C VAL A 57 4.34 16.40 -9.42
N GLY A 58 5.34 16.72 -8.61
CA GLY A 58 6.75 16.80 -9.02
C GLY A 58 7.64 15.64 -8.57
N GLY A 59 7.11 14.68 -7.81
CA GLY A 59 7.81 13.45 -7.39
C GLY A 59 8.89 13.63 -6.31
N ARG A 60 9.36 14.86 -6.05
CA ARG A 60 10.37 15.15 -5.02
C ARG A 60 9.80 15.30 -3.61
N HIS A 61 8.61 15.88 -3.51
CA HIS A 61 7.99 16.23 -2.22
C HIS A 61 6.59 15.64 -2.12
N PHE A 62 6.32 14.97 -1.01
CA PHE A 62 5.05 14.34 -0.66
C PHE A 62 4.50 14.99 0.62
N THR A 63 4.22 16.29 0.54
CA THR A 63 4.02 17.17 1.71
C THR A 63 2.58 17.26 2.21
N GLY A 64 1.60 16.80 1.44
CA GLY A 64 0.19 16.78 1.85
C GLY A 64 -0.11 15.67 2.87
N GLU A 65 -1.18 15.85 3.64
CA GLU A 65 -1.72 14.80 4.51
C GLU A 65 -2.04 13.54 3.66
N PRO A 66 -1.52 12.36 4.01
CA PRO A 66 -1.79 11.16 3.22
C PRO A 66 -3.24 10.69 3.40
N VAL A 67 -3.70 9.86 2.47
CA VAL A 67 -4.88 9.04 2.74
C VAL A 67 -4.44 7.90 3.65
N HIS A 68 -5.08 7.80 4.82
CA HIS A 68 -4.93 6.69 5.74
C HIS A 68 -5.97 5.61 5.47
N PHE A 69 -5.52 4.36 5.47
CA PHE A 69 -6.39 3.20 5.37
C PHE A 69 -5.92 2.15 6.37
N SER A 70 -6.86 1.59 7.14
CA SER A 70 -6.58 0.49 8.07
C SER A 70 -7.31 -0.76 7.60
N TYR A 71 -6.65 -1.89 7.72
CA TYR A 71 -7.19 -3.21 7.44
C TYR A 71 -7.25 -4.00 8.74
N MET A 72 -8.42 -4.56 9.07
CA MET A 72 -8.52 -5.52 10.17
C MET A 72 -8.05 -6.89 9.66
N PRO A 73 -7.01 -7.50 10.24
CA PRO A 73 -6.53 -8.81 9.82
C PRO A 73 -7.63 -9.85 9.87
N ASP A 74 -7.75 -10.65 8.81
CA ASP A 74 -8.57 -11.84 8.80
C ASP A 74 -7.70 -13.04 9.15
N LEU A 75 -7.84 -13.53 10.40
CA LEU A 75 -7.09 -14.67 10.92
C LEU A 75 -7.88 -15.99 10.82
N VAL A 76 -9.00 -15.99 10.09
CA VAL A 76 -9.89 -17.14 9.95
C VAL A 76 -9.79 -17.74 8.56
N MET A 77 -9.73 -16.90 7.52
CA MET A 77 -9.76 -17.36 6.12
C MET A 77 -8.45 -17.13 5.37
N GLU A 78 -7.93 -18.21 4.77
CA GLU A 78 -6.69 -18.20 3.98
C GLU A 78 -6.92 -17.88 2.49
N HIS A 79 -7.54 -16.74 2.20
CA HIS A 79 -7.85 -16.34 0.84
C HIS A 79 -7.28 -14.97 0.52
N ALA A 80 -6.80 -14.81 -0.72
CA ALA A 80 -6.38 -13.51 -1.21
C ALA A 80 -7.51 -12.49 -1.11
N ARG A 81 -7.15 -11.24 -0.83
CA ARG A 81 -8.06 -10.13 -0.58
C ARG A 81 -7.85 -9.05 -1.62
N ASN A 82 -8.94 -8.47 -2.12
CA ASN A 82 -8.88 -7.28 -2.95
C ASN A 82 -9.18 -6.07 -2.07
N VAL A 83 -8.13 -5.39 -1.65
CA VAL A 83 -8.21 -4.24 -0.75
C VAL A 83 -8.40 -2.97 -1.58
N THR A 84 -9.50 -2.25 -1.32
CA THR A 84 -9.80 -0.98 -2.00
C THR A 84 -9.52 0.20 -1.08
N VAL A 85 -8.58 1.06 -1.47
CA VAL A 85 -8.28 2.32 -0.78
C VAL A 85 -8.92 3.46 -1.55
N LYS A 86 -9.90 4.15 -0.95
CA LYS A 86 -10.54 5.33 -1.57
C LYS A 86 -9.58 6.51 -1.52
N LEU A 87 -9.26 7.09 -2.67
CA LEU A 87 -8.27 8.17 -2.81
C LEU A 87 -8.89 9.57 -2.85
N HIS A 88 -10.22 9.67 -2.74
CA HIS A 88 -10.97 10.92 -2.56
C HIS A 88 -10.72 11.97 -3.66
N GLN A 89 -10.57 11.52 -4.90
CA GLN A 89 -10.41 12.38 -6.08
C GLN A 89 -9.20 13.33 -5.98
N ARG A 90 -8.11 12.86 -5.38
CA ARG A 90 -6.89 13.65 -5.18
C ARG A 90 -6.04 13.70 -6.46
N LEU A 91 -5.49 14.87 -6.75
CA LEU A 91 -4.65 15.10 -7.92
C LEU A 91 -3.18 14.75 -7.65
N GLY A 92 -2.52 14.14 -8.62
CA GLY A 92 -1.09 13.89 -8.58
C GLY A 92 -0.56 13.30 -9.87
N ARG A 93 0.76 13.31 -10.04
CA ARG A 93 1.47 12.53 -11.06
C ARG A 93 2.25 11.37 -10.44
N PHE A 94 2.54 11.44 -9.15
CA PHE A 94 3.24 10.42 -8.39
C PHE A 94 2.40 10.01 -7.20
N ILE A 95 2.37 8.71 -6.92
CA ILE A 95 1.78 8.12 -5.73
C ILE A 95 2.87 7.42 -4.94
N LYS A 96 3.04 7.78 -3.67
CA LYS A 96 3.86 7.01 -2.73
C LYS A 96 2.92 6.21 -1.83
N LEU A 97 3.02 4.89 -1.95
CA LEU A 97 2.32 3.93 -1.11
C LEU A 97 3.28 3.44 -0.03
N GLN A 98 2.87 3.54 1.22
CA GLN A 98 3.55 2.91 2.35
C GLN A 98 2.64 1.84 2.94
N LEU A 99 3.08 0.59 2.94
CA LEU A 99 2.38 -0.56 3.52
C LEU A 99 3.07 -0.98 4.81
N TYR A 100 2.31 -1.06 5.90
CA TYR A 100 2.80 -1.46 7.21
C TYR A 100 2.27 -2.86 7.55
N PHE A 101 3.16 -3.72 8.03
CA PHE A 101 2.88 -5.12 8.35
C PHE A 101 3.02 -5.35 9.85
#